data_AF-A0A935MGM0-F1
#
_entry.id   AF-A0A935MGM0-F1
#
_cell.length_a   1.000
_cell.length_b   1.000
_cell.length_c   1.000
_cell.angle_alpha   90.00
_cell.angle_beta   90.00
_cell.angle_gamma   90.00
#
_symmetry.space_group_name_H-M   'P 1'
#
loop_
_entity.id
_entity.type
_entity.pdbx_description
1 polymer ?
#
loop_
_entity_poly.entity_id
_entity_poly.type
_entity_poly.pdbx_seq_one_letter_code
_entity_poly.pdbx_strand_id
1 'polypeptide(L)'
;MDGPNLWIVLALGLVAIGWYLTYTAARLDRLHARVQGTLAALDAQLVRRAEATLELANARVLDAASALMLASAASDSLSAAEDEDTDADRQRFSNERETVESRLSEALGLALTADTLASLPGAGGFGDDIVSRVRATGLRVQLARRFHNDAVTDVRRVRRQWAVKWFRLAGHADMPQTVEFVDALPHGLRG
;
A
#
# COMPACT_ATOMS: atom_id res chain seq x y z
N MET A 1 -54.54 -11.82 -14.71
CA MET A 1 -53.85 -10.54 -14.48
C MET A 1 -53.98 -9.75 -15.76
N ASP A 2 -54.78 -8.70 -15.76
CA ASP A 2 -55.07 -7.90 -16.96
C ASP A 2 -53.78 -7.28 -17.51
N GLY A 3 -53.64 -7.25 -18.85
CA GLY A 3 -52.50 -6.68 -19.57
C GLY A 3 -51.95 -5.34 -19.04
N PRO A 4 -52.78 -4.35 -18.62
CA PRO A 4 -52.26 -3.07 -18.08
C PRO A 4 -51.46 -3.22 -16.78
N ASN A 5 -51.81 -4.15 -15.89
CA ASN A 5 -51.09 -4.36 -14.64
C ASN A 5 -49.72 -5.00 -14.87
N LEU A 6 -49.61 -5.86 -15.91
CA LEU A 6 -48.34 -6.46 -16.31
C LEU A 6 -47.34 -5.39 -16.78
N TRP A 7 -47.79 -4.44 -17.61
CA TRP A 7 -46.94 -3.35 -18.10
C TRP A 7 -46.45 -2.44 -16.97
N ILE A 8 -47.30 -2.15 -15.98
CA ILE A 8 -46.92 -1.36 -14.80
C ILE A 8 -45.84 -2.10 -13.99
N VAL A 9 -46.01 -3.39 -13.73
CA VAL A 9 -45.02 -4.20 -13.01
C VAL A 9 -43.69 -4.25 -13.76
N LEU A 10 -43.72 -4.43 -15.09
CA LEU A 10 -42.51 -4.42 -15.92
C LEU A 10 -41.81 -3.06 -15.89
N ALA A 11 -42.55 -1.96 -16.03
CA ALA A 11 -42.00 -0.62 -15.97
C ALA A 11 -41.35 -0.33 -14.61
N LEU A 12 -42.02 -0.69 -13.51
CA LEU A 12 -41.49 -0.53 -12.16
C LEU A 12 -40.22 -1.37 -11.95
N GLY A 13 -40.21 -2.60 -12.43
CA GLY A 13 -39.02 -3.47 -12.40
C GLY A 13 -37.84 -2.86 -13.15
N LEU A 14 -38.08 -2.28 -14.33
CA LEU A 14 -37.03 -1.64 -15.13
C LEU A 14 -36.47 -0.38 -14.44
N VAL A 15 -37.32 0.43 -13.82
CA VAL A 15 -36.88 1.59 -13.01
C VAL A 15 -36.04 1.13 -11.82
N ALA A 16 -36.46 0.09 -11.10
CA ALA A 16 -35.72 -0.46 -9.97
C ALA A 16 -34.34 -1.01 -10.39
N ILE A 17 -34.27 -1.70 -11.54
CA ILE A 17 -33.00 -2.17 -12.11
C ILE A 17 -32.11 -0.99 -12.48
N GLY A 18 -32.64 0.01 -13.18
CA GLY A 18 -31.89 1.21 -13.56
C GLY A 18 -31.32 1.94 -12.34
N TRP A 19 -32.12 2.14 -11.30
CA TRP A 19 -31.67 2.72 -10.04
C TRP A 19 -30.56 1.90 -9.38
N TYR A 20 -30.75 0.57 -9.30
CA TYR A 20 -29.77 -0.34 -8.71
C TYR A 20 -28.43 -0.31 -9.46
N LEU A 21 -28.45 -0.27 -10.79
CA LEU A 21 -27.25 -0.18 -11.62
C LEU A 21 -26.52 1.14 -11.43
N THR A 22 -27.24 2.28 -11.41
CA THR A 22 -26.67 3.60 -11.15
C THR A 22 -26.00 3.66 -9.77
N TYR A 23 -26.66 3.12 -8.74
CA TYR A 23 -26.07 3.04 -7.39
C TYR A 23 -24.81 2.16 -7.37
N THR A 24 -24.85 1.01 -8.05
CA THR A 24 -23.72 0.08 -8.11
C THR A 24 -22.52 0.68 -8.84
N ALA A 25 -22.75 1.40 -9.94
CA ALA A 25 -21.71 2.11 -10.68
C ALA A 25 -21.04 3.18 -9.82
N ALA A 26 -21.83 4.08 -9.21
CA ALA A 26 -21.29 5.12 -8.32
C ALA A 26 -20.54 4.54 -7.11
N ARG A 27 -21.01 3.41 -6.58
CA ARG A 27 -20.31 2.69 -5.51
C ARG A 27 -18.98 2.11 -5.99
N LEU A 28 -18.93 1.55 -7.19
CA LEU A 28 -17.70 1.01 -7.77
C LEU A 28 -16.67 2.12 -8.02
N ASP A 29 -17.09 3.27 -8.53
CA ASP A 29 -16.21 4.43 -8.76
C ASP A 29 -15.56 4.92 -7.47
N ARG A 30 -16.34 5.03 -6.40
CA ARG A 30 -15.83 5.39 -5.07
C ARG A 30 -14.82 4.38 -4.54
N LEU A 31 -15.04 3.09 -4.78
CA LEU A 31 -14.10 2.05 -4.36
C LEU A 31 -12.80 2.10 -5.17
N HIS A 32 -12.86 2.35 -6.48
CA HIS A 32 -11.66 2.56 -7.29
C HIS A 32 -10.87 3.79 -6.82
N ALA A 33 -11.54 4.92 -6.60
CA ALA A 33 -10.91 6.13 -6.06
C ALA A 33 -10.25 5.88 -4.69
N ARG A 34 -10.90 5.07 -3.83
CA ARG A 34 -10.33 4.65 -2.55
C ARG A 34 -9.06 3.81 -2.73
N VAL A 35 -9.06 2.85 -3.66
CA VAL A 35 -7.85 2.05 -3.95
C VAL A 35 -6.70 2.96 -4.36
N GLN A 36 -6.93 3.91 -5.28
CA GLN A 36 -5.89 4.85 -5.69
C GLN A 36 -5.38 5.71 -4.54
N GLY A 37 -6.29 6.25 -3.72
CA GLY A 37 -5.91 7.03 -2.54
C GLY A 37 -5.10 6.23 -1.53
N THR A 38 -5.45 4.96 -1.29
CA THR A 38 -4.68 4.08 -0.39
C THR A 38 -3.32 3.68 -0.96
N LEU A 39 -3.20 3.54 -2.28
CA LEU A 39 -1.94 3.23 -2.95
C LEU A 39 -0.97 4.42 -2.84
N ALA A 40 -1.43 5.64 -3.14
CA ALA A 40 -0.64 6.86 -2.97
C ALA A 40 -0.24 7.08 -1.50
N ALA A 41 -1.13 6.77 -0.55
CA ALA A 41 -0.81 6.84 0.87
C ALA A 41 0.26 5.81 1.28
N LEU A 42 0.22 4.59 0.74
CA LEU A 42 1.24 3.57 0.95
C LEU A 42 2.59 4.03 0.41
N ASP A 43 2.65 4.47 -0.84
CA ASP A 43 3.88 4.95 -1.47
C ASP A 43 4.53 6.09 -0.65
N ALA A 44 3.75 7.07 -0.23
CA ALA A 44 4.25 8.16 0.60
C ALA A 44 4.82 7.68 1.95
N GLN A 45 4.33 6.57 2.54
CA GLN A 45 4.93 5.98 3.74
C GLN A 45 6.22 5.21 3.43
N LEU A 46 6.33 4.58 2.26
CA LEU A 46 7.55 3.89 1.82
C LEU A 46 8.69 4.90 1.62
N VAL A 47 8.42 6.01 0.93
CA VAL A 47 9.39 7.12 0.76
C VAL A 47 9.86 7.64 2.12
N ARG A 48 8.94 7.96 3.04
CA ARG A 48 9.29 8.40 4.40
C ARG A 48 10.13 7.39 5.17
N ARG A 49 9.91 6.09 4.94
CA ARG A 49 10.69 5.01 5.57
C ARG A 49 12.10 4.95 4.99
N ALA A 50 12.24 5.06 3.67
CA ALA A 50 13.53 5.09 3.00
C ALA A 50 14.35 6.32 3.43
N GLU A 51 13.74 7.51 3.49
CA GLU A 51 14.38 8.74 4.01
C GLU A 51 14.86 8.56 5.46
N ALA A 52 14.02 8.04 6.35
CA ALA A 52 14.42 7.76 7.74
C ALA A 52 15.55 6.73 7.83
N THR A 53 15.59 5.77 6.90
CA THR A 53 16.66 4.76 6.83
C THR A 53 17.97 5.37 6.31
N LEU A 54 17.92 6.30 5.36
CA LEU A 54 19.09 7.07 4.92
C LEU A 54 19.64 7.96 6.03
N GLU A 55 18.76 8.62 6.79
CA GLU A 55 19.15 9.41 7.96
C GLU A 55 19.87 8.52 8.99
N LEU A 56 19.34 7.32 9.26
CA LEU A 56 19.99 6.34 10.14
C LEU A 56 21.35 5.88 9.62
N ALA A 57 21.47 5.58 8.32
CA ALA A 57 22.73 5.18 7.71
C ALA A 57 23.81 6.27 7.85
N ASN A 58 23.41 7.55 7.78
CA ASN A 58 24.31 8.69 7.90
C ASN A 58 24.57 9.14 9.35
N ALA A 59 23.82 8.65 10.33
CA ALA A 59 23.93 9.06 11.73
C ALA A 59 25.20 8.55 12.44
N ARG A 60 26.01 7.71 11.79
CA ARG A 60 27.28 7.15 12.32
C ARG A 60 27.09 6.35 13.63
N VAL A 61 25.90 5.81 13.82
CA VAL A 61 25.54 4.95 14.98
C VAL A 61 25.66 3.45 14.68
N LEU A 62 25.82 3.09 13.41
CA LEU A 62 26.03 1.72 12.94
C LEU A 62 27.48 1.51 12.48
N ASP A 63 27.90 0.25 12.37
CA ASP A 63 29.15 -0.08 11.69
C ASP A 63 29.09 0.29 10.20
N ALA A 64 30.27 0.43 9.58
CA ALA A 64 30.36 0.91 8.20
C ALA A 64 29.69 -0.01 7.17
N ALA A 65 29.69 -1.32 7.40
CA ALA A 65 29.07 -2.26 6.47
C ALA A 65 27.54 -2.19 6.54
N SER A 66 26.98 -2.16 7.75
CA SER A 66 25.53 -1.98 7.96
C SER A 66 25.05 -0.62 7.45
N ALA A 67 25.79 0.45 7.71
CA ALA A 67 25.44 1.79 7.22
C ALA A 67 25.41 1.84 5.68
N LEU A 68 26.42 1.26 5.00
CA LEU A 68 26.47 1.24 3.53
C LEU A 68 25.34 0.39 2.94
N MET A 69 25.05 -0.76 3.55
CA MET A 69 23.95 -1.64 3.13
C MET A 69 22.60 -0.93 3.24
N LEU A 70 22.32 -0.27 4.36
CA LEU A 70 21.09 0.51 4.54
C LEU A 70 20.99 1.68 3.56
N ALA A 71 22.10 2.41 3.35
CA ALA A 71 22.13 3.53 2.42
C ALA A 71 21.85 3.10 0.97
N SER A 72 22.40 1.96 0.55
CA SER A 72 22.13 1.38 -0.78
C SER A 72 20.66 0.98 -0.91
N ALA A 73 20.14 0.16 0.01
CA ALA A 73 18.77 -0.33 -0.07
C ALA A 73 17.72 0.79 0.02
N ALA A 74 18.00 1.84 0.79
CA ALA A 74 17.12 2.99 0.90
C ALA A 74 17.17 3.89 -0.34
N SER A 75 18.36 4.09 -0.93
CA SER A 75 18.51 4.77 -2.22
C SER A 75 17.76 4.03 -3.32
N ASP A 76 17.88 2.70 -3.40
CA ASP A 76 17.16 1.88 -4.38
C ASP A 76 15.63 2.04 -4.24
N SER A 77 15.11 2.09 -2.99
CA SER A 77 13.69 2.33 -2.70
C SER A 77 13.21 3.71 -3.13
N LEU A 78 14.02 4.76 -2.96
CA LEU A 78 13.70 6.10 -3.44
C LEU A 78 13.71 6.18 -4.97
N SER A 79 14.73 5.62 -5.62
CA SER A 79 14.81 5.60 -7.09
C SER A 79 13.64 4.83 -7.71
N ALA A 80 13.26 3.69 -7.13
CA ALA A 80 12.10 2.93 -7.59
C ALA A 80 10.77 3.69 -7.43
N ALA A 81 10.70 4.66 -6.50
CA ALA A 81 9.53 5.53 -6.37
C ALA A 81 9.44 6.57 -7.50
N GLU A 82 10.57 7.17 -7.86
CA GLU A 82 10.67 8.14 -8.95
C GLU A 82 10.33 7.50 -10.32
N ASP A 83 10.76 6.25 -10.52
CA ASP A 83 10.45 5.49 -11.73
C ASP A 83 8.95 5.16 -11.84
N GLU A 84 8.28 4.84 -10.73
CA GLU A 84 6.83 4.58 -10.72
C GLU A 84 6.00 5.83 -11.02
N ASP A 85 6.40 7.00 -10.51
CA ASP A 85 5.71 8.28 -10.77
C ASP A 85 5.77 8.69 -12.26
N THR A 86 6.82 8.27 -12.97
CA THR A 86 7.00 8.55 -14.40
C THR A 86 6.06 7.74 -15.29
N ASP A 87 5.65 6.55 -14.82
CA ASP A 87 4.70 5.67 -15.50
C ASP A 87 3.26 5.93 -15.04
N ALA A 88 2.76 7.15 -15.30
CA ALA A 88 1.43 7.63 -14.91
C ALA A 88 0.24 6.73 -15.35
N ASP A 89 0.44 5.86 -16.33
CA ASP A 89 -0.56 4.90 -16.81
C ASP A 89 -0.67 3.63 -15.94
N ARG A 90 0.27 3.38 -15.01
CA ARG A 90 0.23 2.19 -14.13
C ARG A 90 -0.36 2.53 -12.78
N GLN A 91 -1.67 2.32 -12.64
CA GLN A 91 -2.36 2.21 -11.35
C GLN A 91 -2.01 0.91 -10.58
N ARG A 92 -0.76 0.44 -10.68
CA ARG A 92 -0.28 -0.83 -10.12
C ARG A 92 1.10 -0.65 -9.52
N PHE A 93 1.24 -1.07 -8.28
CA PHE A 93 2.53 -1.27 -7.63
C PHE A 93 3.33 -2.35 -8.39
N SER A 94 4.52 -1.99 -8.86
CA SER A 94 5.34 -2.87 -9.69
C SER A 94 5.96 -4.01 -8.89
N ASN A 95 6.19 -5.17 -9.53
CA ASN A 95 6.87 -6.29 -8.87
C ASN A 95 8.33 -5.93 -8.51
N GLU A 96 8.93 -5.01 -9.27
CA GLU A 96 10.25 -4.47 -9.01
C GLU A 96 10.25 -3.67 -7.70
N ARG A 97 9.27 -2.77 -7.52
CA ARG A 97 9.09 -2.04 -6.27
C ARG A 97 8.85 -2.98 -5.08
N GLU A 98 8.03 -4.03 -5.22
CA GLU A 98 7.86 -5.05 -4.15
C GLU A 98 9.18 -5.70 -3.73
N THR A 99 10.04 -5.98 -4.72
CA THR A 99 11.36 -6.59 -4.49
C THR A 99 12.29 -5.62 -3.77
N VAL A 100 12.33 -4.36 -4.20
CA VAL A 100 13.15 -3.31 -3.59
C VAL A 100 12.69 -3.04 -2.15
N GLU A 101 11.39 -2.91 -1.90
CA GLU A 101 10.86 -2.69 -0.55
C GLU A 101 11.11 -3.87 0.39
N SER A 102 11.10 -5.10 -0.14
CA SER A 102 11.47 -6.30 0.62
C SER A 102 12.95 -6.30 1.00
N ARG A 103 13.84 -5.92 0.08
CA ARG A 103 15.29 -5.80 0.36
C ARG A 103 15.57 -4.74 1.41
N LEU A 104 14.88 -3.60 1.39
CA LEU A 104 15.01 -2.58 2.43
C LEU A 104 14.59 -3.11 3.80
N SER A 105 13.48 -3.84 3.89
CA SER A 105 13.05 -4.48 5.14
C SER A 105 14.05 -5.53 5.64
N GLU A 106 14.62 -6.32 4.74
CA GLU A 106 15.65 -7.31 5.07
C GLU A 106 16.93 -6.63 5.59
N ALA A 107 17.40 -5.59 4.91
CA ALA A 107 18.57 -4.82 5.32
C ALA A 107 18.36 -4.17 6.71
N LEU A 108 17.17 -3.62 6.97
CA LEU A 108 16.79 -3.14 8.31
C LEU A 108 16.81 -4.27 9.34
N GLY A 109 16.36 -5.47 8.99
CA GLY A 109 16.38 -6.66 9.84
C GLY A 109 17.81 -7.11 10.21
N LEU A 110 18.73 -7.01 9.26
CA LEU A 110 20.14 -7.37 9.43
C LEU A 110 20.92 -6.31 10.22
N ALA A 111 20.63 -5.02 10.01
CA ALA A 111 21.33 -3.93 10.68
C ALA A 111 20.81 -3.66 12.11
N LEU A 112 19.51 -3.83 12.36
CA LEU A 112 18.85 -3.50 13.63
C LEU A 112 18.57 -4.76 14.46
N THR A 113 19.65 -5.45 14.82
CA THR A 113 19.61 -6.59 15.75
C THR A 113 19.44 -6.14 17.20
N ALA A 114 19.10 -7.06 18.10
CA ALA A 114 19.00 -6.74 19.52
C ALA A 114 20.32 -6.22 20.10
N ASP A 115 21.46 -6.79 19.66
CA ASP A 115 22.79 -6.40 20.12
C ASP A 115 23.18 -5.01 19.62
N THR A 116 22.86 -4.65 18.36
CA THR A 116 23.16 -3.32 17.83
C THR A 116 22.35 -2.26 18.55
N LEU A 117 21.06 -2.51 18.82
CA LEU A 117 20.21 -1.60 19.59
C LEU A 117 20.66 -1.46 21.05
N ALA A 118 21.08 -2.55 21.69
CA ALA A 118 21.59 -2.51 23.06
C ALA A 118 22.93 -1.75 23.19
N SER A 119 23.69 -1.67 22.10
CA SER A 119 24.97 -0.95 22.05
C SER A 119 24.82 0.55 21.77
N LEU A 120 23.60 1.03 21.49
CA LEU A 120 23.37 2.45 21.21
C LEU A 120 23.59 3.30 22.48
N PRO A 121 24.15 4.52 22.35
CA PRO A 121 24.45 5.35 23.51
C PRO A 121 23.17 5.87 24.17
N GLY A 122 22.80 5.31 25.32
CA GLY A 122 21.80 5.82 26.27
C GLY A 122 20.36 6.00 25.74
N ALA A 123 19.36 5.64 26.57
CA ALA A 123 17.96 5.95 26.25
C ALA A 123 17.76 7.47 26.07
N GLY A 124 17.12 7.89 24.97
CA GLY A 124 16.91 9.30 24.64
C GLY A 124 18.09 10.02 23.98
N GLY A 125 19.08 9.28 23.48
CA GLY A 125 20.14 9.83 22.61
C GLY A 125 19.67 10.02 21.16
N PHE A 126 20.42 10.79 20.37
CA PHE A 126 20.15 11.04 18.94
C PHE A 126 19.96 9.74 18.12
N GLY A 127 20.70 8.68 18.45
CA GLY A 127 20.54 7.37 17.79
C GLY A 127 19.21 6.70 18.10
N ASP A 128 18.72 6.81 19.34
CA ASP A 128 17.45 6.25 19.79
C ASP A 128 16.27 6.97 19.09
N ASP A 129 16.35 8.30 18.98
CA ASP A 129 15.36 9.11 18.27
C ASP A 129 15.23 8.70 16.78
N ILE A 130 16.36 8.50 16.08
CA ILE A 130 16.33 8.09 14.67
C ILE A 130 15.80 6.66 14.52
N VAL A 131 16.22 5.74 15.38
CA VAL A 131 15.71 4.36 15.37
C VAL A 131 14.20 4.34 15.65
N SER A 132 13.71 5.16 16.58
CA SER A 132 12.28 5.29 16.86
C SER A 132 11.50 5.81 15.65
N ARG A 133 12.10 6.70 14.85
CA ARG A 133 11.52 7.21 13.60
C ARG A 133 11.41 6.12 12.55
N VAL A 134 12.46 5.31 12.35
CA VAL A 134 12.45 4.16 11.43
C VAL A 134 11.40 3.12 11.86
N ARG A 135 11.28 2.86 13.15
CA ARG A 135 10.23 1.99 13.69
C ARG A 135 8.84 2.55 13.39
N ALA A 136 8.61 3.84 13.65
CA ALA A 136 7.32 4.49 13.45
C ALA A 136 6.90 4.50 11.98
N THR A 137 7.84 4.76 11.05
CA THR A 137 7.56 4.70 9.61
C THR A 137 7.30 3.26 9.16
N GLY A 138 8.06 2.28 9.67
CA GLY A 138 7.81 0.85 9.43
C GLY A 138 6.40 0.40 9.83
N LEU A 139 5.91 0.82 11.00
CA LEU A 139 4.52 0.53 11.43
C LEU A 139 3.48 1.16 10.51
N ARG A 140 3.70 2.42 10.08
CA ARG A 140 2.79 3.12 9.16
C ARG A 140 2.73 2.43 7.79
N VAL A 141 3.85 1.90 7.30
CA VAL A 141 3.91 1.11 6.07
C VAL A 141 3.05 -0.14 6.17
N GLN A 142 3.19 -0.92 7.26
CA GLN A 142 2.36 -2.13 7.48
C GLN A 142 0.86 -1.80 7.48
N LEU A 143 0.47 -0.73 8.17
CA LEU A 143 -0.92 -0.29 8.21
C LEU A 143 -1.42 0.17 6.85
N ALA A 144 -0.63 0.97 6.13
CA ALA A 144 -1.01 1.46 4.81
C ALA A 144 -1.19 0.31 3.80
N ARG A 145 -0.29 -0.69 3.82
CA ARG A 145 -0.39 -1.87 2.96
C ARG A 145 -1.65 -2.68 3.25
N ARG A 146 -1.97 -2.89 4.54
CA ARG A 146 -3.22 -3.56 4.95
C ARG A 146 -4.45 -2.81 4.44
N PHE A 147 -4.51 -1.49 4.64
CA PHE A 147 -5.63 -0.68 4.14
C PHE A 147 -5.77 -0.70 2.62
N HIS A 148 -4.66 -0.73 1.89
CA HIS A 148 -4.68 -0.91 0.44
C HIS A 148 -5.23 -2.28 0.06
N ASN A 149 -4.72 -3.37 0.66
CA ASN A 149 -5.17 -4.73 0.36
C ASN A 149 -6.66 -4.95 0.72
N ASP A 150 -7.15 -4.32 1.78
CA ASP A 150 -8.58 -4.31 2.12
C ASP A 150 -9.41 -3.58 1.05
N ALA A 151 -8.95 -2.41 0.59
CA ALA A 151 -9.62 -1.66 -0.48
C ALA A 151 -9.66 -2.45 -1.81
N VAL A 152 -8.58 -3.15 -2.15
CA VAL A 152 -8.51 -4.06 -3.30
C VAL A 152 -9.54 -5.18 -3.16
N THR A 153 -9.64 -5.78 -1.97
CA THR A 153 -10.59 -6.85 -1.66
C THR A 153 -12.04 -6.37 -1.79
N ASP A 154 -12.35 -5.16 -1.31
CA ASP A 154 -13.66 -4.53 -1.45
C ASP A 154 -14.05 -4.37 -2.92
N VAL A 155 -13.16 -3.83 -3.77
CA VAL A 155 -13.40 -3.70 -5.22
C VAL A 155 -13.64 -5.07 -5.85
N ARG A 156 -12.76 -6.04 -5.58
CA ARG A 156 -12.86 -7.40 -6.14
C ARG A 156 -14.19 -8.06 -5.77
N ARG A 157 -14.67 -7.86 -4.54
CA ARG A 157 -15.98 -8.39 -4.08
C ARG A 157 -17.14 -7.83 -4.90
N VAL A 158 -17.14 -6.52 -5.16
CA VAL A 158 -18.19 -5.86 -5.96
C VAL A 158 -18.10 -6.26 -7.43
N ARG A 159 -16.91 -6.29 -8.02
CA ARG A 159 -16.70 -6.69 -9.42
C ARG A 159 -17.07 -8.15 -9.71
N ARG A 160 -17.14 -9.01 -8.69
CA ARG A 160 -17.61 -10.40 -8.83
C ARG A 160 -19.13 -10.52 -8.91
N GLN A 161 -19.90 -9.49 -8.55
CA GLN A 161 -21.36 -9.53 -8.60
C GLN A 161 -21.84 -9.61 -10.05
N TRP A 162 -22.89 -10.43 -10.27
CA TRP A 162 -23.42 -10.70 -11.61
C TRP A 162 -23.82 -9.40 -12.34
N ALA A 163 -24.52 -8.49 -11.66
CA ALA A 163 -24.94 -7.22 -12.25
C ALA A 163 -23.77 -6.40 -12.83
N VAL A 164 -22.63 -6.34 -12.14
CA VAL A 164 -21.44 -5.60 -12.62
C VAL A 164 -20.85 -6.25 -13.87
N LYS A 165 -20.83 -7.59 -13.92
CA LYS A 165 -20.31 -8.34 -15.07
C LYS A 165 -21.20 -8.22 -16.30
N TRP A 166 -22.50 -8.43 -16.13
CA TRP A 166 -23.48 -8.41 -17.23
C TRP A 166 -23.61 -7.03 -17.84
N PHE A 167 -23.61 -5.98 -17.01
CA PHE A 167 -23.72 -4.60 -17.49
C PHE A 167 -22.37 -3.90 -17.74
N ARG A 168 -21.25 -4.64 -17.65
CA ARG A 168 -19.88 -4.12 -17.86
C ARG A 168 -19.60 -2.81 -17.12
N LEU A 169 -20.13 -2.67 -15.89
CA LEU A 169 -20.05 -1.41 -15.12
C LEU A 169 -18.61 -1.03 -14.73
N ALA A 170 -17.69 -1.99 -14.72
CA ALA A 170 -16.27 -1.75 -14.45
C ALA A 170 -15.49 -1.21 -15.68
N GLY A 171 -16.11 -1.16 -16.86
CA GLY A 171 -15.45 -0.74 -18.09
C GLY A 171 -14.20 -1.57 -18.42
N HIS A 172 -13.14 -0.87 -18.86
CA HIS A 172 -11.81 -1.41 -19.17
C HIS A 172 -10.82 -1.28 -18.00
N ALA A 173 -11.28 -0.90 -16.80
CA ALA A 173 -10.37 -0.77 -15.66
C ALA A 173 -9.78 -2.13 -15.29
N ASP A 174 -8.45 -2.18 -15.19
CA ASP A 174 -7.76 -3.40 -14.77
C ASP A 174 -8.19 -3.84 -13.38
N MET A 175 -8.04 -5.15 -13.11
CA MET A 175 -8.34 -5.66 -11.78
C MET A 175 -7.27 -5.18 -10.80
N PRO A 176 -7.63 -4.46 -9.72
CA PRO A 176 -6.65 -4.04 -8.74
C PRO A 176 -5.97 -5.25 -8.10
N GLN A 177 -4.69 -5.11 -7.81
CA GLN A 177 -3.84 -6.17 -7.26
C GLN A 177 -3.41 -5.79 -5.85
N THR A 178 -3.31 -6.80 -4.99
CA THR A 178 -2.77 -6.60 -3.65
C THR A 178 -1.27 -6.38 -3.75
N VAL A 179 -0.72 -5.67 -2.78
CA VAL A 179 0.72 -5.43 -2.65
C VAL A 179 1.30 -6.40 -1.64
N GLU A 180 2.32 -7.14 -2.08
CA GLU A 180 2.98 -8.17 -1.29
C GLU A 180 4.50 -7.93 -1.25
N PHE A 181 4.99 -7.44 -0.12
CA PHE A 181 6.42 -7.35 0.16
C PHE A 181 6.66 -7.67 1.64
N VAL A 182 7.90 -8.03 1.96
CA VAL A 182 8.32 -8.25 3.35
C VAL A 182 8.32 -6.89 4.07
N ASP A 183 7.48 -6.74 5.09
CA ASP A 183 7.33 -5.48 5.85
C ASP A 183 7.46 -5.67 7.37
N ALA A 184 7.93 -6.85 7.79
CA ALA A 184 8.09 -7.19 9.20
C ALA A 184 9.10 -6.24 9.87
N LEU A 185 8.73 -5.69 11.03
CA LEU A 185 9.68 -4.94 11.84
C LEU A 185 10.86 -5.83 12.25
N PRO A 186 12.10 -5.32 12.20
CA PRO A 186 13.27 -5.97 12.77
C PRO A 186 12.98 -6.47 14.18
N HIS A 187 13.49 -7.65 14.55
CA HIS A 187 13.20 -8.27 15.84
C HIS A 187 13.55 -7.36 17.02
N GLY A 188 14.63 -6.58 16.91
CA GLY A 188 15.02 -5.60 17.91
C GLY A 188 14.03 -4.43 18.08
N LEU A 189 13.17 -4.17 17.08
CA LEU A 189 12.20 -3.09 17.07
C LEU A 189 10.77 -3.52 17.47
N ARG A 190 10.59 -4.72 18.02
CA ARG A 190 9.25 -5.24 18.40
C ARG A 190 8.87 -5.00 19.86
N GLY A 191 9.83 -4.60 20.71
CA GLY A 191 9.66 -4.34 22.14
C GLY A 191 9.36 -2.88 22.43
#